data_AF-A0A674JEN4-F1
#
_entry.id   AF-A0A674JEN4-F1
#
_cell.length_a   1.000
_cell.length_b   1.000
_cell.length_c   1.000
_cell.angle_alpha   90.00
_cell.angle_beta   90.00
_cell.angle_gamma   90.00
#
_symmetry.space_group_name_H-M   'P 1'
#
loop_
_entity.id
_entity.type
_entity.pdbx_description
1 polymer ?
#
loop_
_entity_poly.entity_id
_entity_poly.type
_entity_poly.pdbx_seq_one_letter_code
_entity_poly.pdbx_strand_id
1 'polypeptide(L)'
;MELGLEQSGAGCAKTLQDELTCPICLDYFKDPVSLDCDHNFCRACITQCWGGIPVSCPQCRETVQERNLRLNRQLANMVEIANRLSLQAYEPSWYRRSYNKINDLAVW
;
A
#
# COMPACT_ATOMS: atom_id res chain seq x y z
N MET A 1 -35.92 -14.47 14.62
CA MET A 1 -34.51 -14.05 14.68
C MET A 1 -34.26 -13.19 13.47
N GLU A 2 -34.44 -11.88 13.63
CA GLU A 2 -33.99 -10.90 12.64
C GLU A 2 -32.46 -10.79 12.75
N LEU A 3 -31.76 -10.92 11.63
CA LEU A 3 -30.47 -10.26 11.41
C LEU A 3 -30.49 -9.73 9.97
N GLY A 4 -31.03 -8.51 9.85
CA GLY A 4 -30.90 -7.71 8.65
C GLY A 4 -29.43 -7.38 8.42
N LEU A 5 -28.89 -7.81 7.28
CA LEU A 5 -27.64 -7.27 6.76
C LEU A 5 -27.97 -6.00 6.00
N GLU A 6 -27.94 -4.87 6.71
CA GLU A 6 -27.80 -3.56 6.11
C GLU A 6 -26.51 -3.58 5.28
N GLN A 7 -26.67 -3.68 3.95
CA GLN A 7 -25.58 -3.48 3.00
C GLN A 7 -25.28 -1.98 2.93
N SER A 8 -24.60 -1.48 3.96
CA SER A 8 -24.04 -0.15 4.00
C SER A 8 -22.74 -0.17 3.19
N GLY A 9 -22.53 0.80 2.29
CA GLY A 9 -21.28 0.96 1.51
C GLY A 9 -19.99 1.06 2.35
N ALA A 10 -20.07 1.03 3.68
CA ALA A 10 -18.94 0.92 4.59
C ALA A 10 -18.29 -0.48 4.63
N GLY A 11 -19.03 -1.55 4.31
CA GLY A 11 -18.49 -2.92 4.32
C GLY A 11 -17.47 -3.17 3.20
N CYS A 12 -17.81 -2.78 1.97
CA CYS A 12 -16.93 -2.93 0.81
C CYS A 12 -15.71 -2.00 0.86
N ALA A 13 -15.84 -0.83 1.48
CA ALA A 13 -14.74 0.10 1.68
C ALA A 13 -13.65 -0.48 2.59
N LYS A 14 -14.02 -1.17 3.68
CA LYS A 14 -13.06 -1.86 4.56
C LYS A 14 -12.32 -2.97 3.83
N THR A 15 -13.04 -3.81 3.08
CA THR A 15 -12.42 -4.87 2.28
C THR A 15 -11.45 -4.30 1.25
N LEU A 16 -11.78 -3.19 0.59
CA LEU A 16 -10.86 -2.54 -0.35
C LEU A 16 -9.62 -1.96 0.34
N GLN A 17 -9.76 -1.39 1.54
CA GLN A 17 -8.62 -0.87 2.31
C GLN A 17 -7.65 -1.99 2.69
N ASP A 18 -8.17 -3.14 3.11
CA ASP A 18 -7.37 -4.31 3.48
C ASP A 18 -6.54 -4.81 2.28
N GLU A 19 -7.15 -4.90 1.09
CA GLU A 19 -6.47 -5.33 -0.15
C GLU A 19 -5.39 -4.35 -0.63
N LEU A 20 -5.46 -3.09 -0.20
CA LEU A 20 -4.51 -2.03 -0.59
C LEU A 20 -3.46 -1.74 0.48
N THR A 21 -3.45 -2.51 1.56
CA THR A 21 -2.57 -2.31 2.71
C THR A 21 -1.39 -3.28 2.71
N CYS A 22 -0.20 -2.76 2.94
CA CYS A 22 1.01 -3.57 3.08
C CYS A 22 1.00 -4.33 4.41
N PRO A 23 1.15 -5.67 4.42
CA PRO A 23 1.10 -6.45 5.66
C PRO A 23 2.30 -6.24 6.58
N ILE A 24 3.36 -5.56 6.12
CA ILE A 24 4.54 -5.25 6.95
C ILE A 24 4.38 -3.91 7.68
N CYS A 25 4.04 -2.84 6.97
CA CYS A 25 3.93 -1.51 7.57
C CYS A 25 2.50 -1.12 7.99
N LEU A 26 1.50 -1.94 7.63
CA LEU A 26 0.08 -1.74 7.93
C LEU A 26 -0.45 -0.37 7.46
N ASP A 27 0.10 0.10 6.34
CA ASP A 27 -0.27 1.34 5.63
C ASP A 27 -0.43 1.01 4.15
N TYR A 28 -1.07 1.88 3.37
CA TYR A 28 -1.23 1.66 1.94
C TYR A 28 0.10 1.43 1.23
N PHE A 29 0.07 0.61 0.19
CA PHE A 29 1.29 0.29 -0.56
C PHE A 29 1.98 1.54 -1.11
N LYS A 30 3.30 1.62 -0.88
CA LYS A 30 4.23 2.59 -1.47
C LYS A 30 5.24 1.83 -2.31
N ASP A 31 5.27 2.10 -3.62
CA ASP A 31 6.03 1.33 -4.60
C ASP A 31 5.83 -0.19 -4.43
N PRO A 32 4.59 -0.71 -4.57
CA PRO A 32 4.31 -2.12 -4.38
C PRO A 32 5.14 -3.01 -5.30
N VAL A 33 5.68 -4.08 -4.74
CA VAL A 33 6.36 -5.15 -5.45
C VAL A 33 5.70 -6.49 -5.13
N SER A 34 5.65 -7.37 -6.13
CA SER A 34 5.16 -8.73 -6.02
C SER A 34 6.32 -9.72 -5.96
N LEU A 35 6.14 -10.75 -5.13
CA LEU A 35 6.97 -11.96 -5.11
C LEU A 35 6.40 -13.01 -6.08
N ASP A 36 7.14 -14.10 -6.29
CA ASP A 36 6.67 -15.24 -7.11
C ASP A 36 5.46 -15.96 -6.52
N CYS A 37 5.30 -15.91 -5.19
CA CYS A 37 4.13 -16.39 -4.46
C CYS A 37 2.92 -15.44 -4.49
N ASP A 38 2.91 -14.47 -5.42
CA ASP A 38 1.88 -13.45 -5.65
C ASP A 38 1.60 -12.46 -4.49
N HIS A 39 2.29 -12.58 -3.36
CA HIS A 39 2.19 -11.62 -2.25
C HIS A 39 2.87 -10.29 -2.56
N ASN A 40 2.24 -9.20 -2.10
CA ASN A 40 2.65 -7.84 -2.39
C ASN A 40 3.15 -7.14 -1.12
N PHE A 41 4.18 -6.32 -1.25
CA PHE A 41 4.79 -5.54 -0.17
C PHE A 41 5.25 -4.18 -0.70
N CYS A 42 5.38 -3.18 0.16
CA CYS A 42 6.15 -1.98 -0.21
C CYS A 42 7.60 -2.38 -0.49
N ARG A 43 8.20 -1.83 -1.54
CA ARG A 43 9.60 -2.13 -1.90
C ARG A 43 10.57 -1.94 -0.73
N ALA A 44 10.42 -0.84 0.02
CA ALA A 44 11.25 -0.57 1.19
C ALA A 44 11.05 -1.61 2.30
N CYS A 45 9.79 -2.01 2.56
CA CYS A 45 9.46 -2.94 3.63
C CYS A 45 10.03 -4.34 3.38
N ILE A 46 9.86 -4.89 2.18
CA ILE A 46 10.40 -6.22 1.88
C ILE A 46 11.94 -6.22 1.82
N THR A 47 12.54 -5.15 1.31
CA THR A 47 14.00 -5.00 1.27
C THR A 47 14.60 -4.92 2.68
N GLN A 48 13.93 -4.23 3.60
CA GLN A 48 14.36 -4.16 5.01
C GLN A 48 14.15 -5.48 5.76
N CYS A 49 13.08 -6.22 5.43
CA CYS A 49 12.81 -7.54 5.99
C CYS A 49 13.88 -8.56 5.58
N TRP A 50 14.37 -8.50 4.35
CA TRP A 50 15.41 -9.39 3.83
C TRP A 50 16.83 -8.97 4.25
N GLY A 51 17.21 -9.30 5.48
CA GLY A 51 18.57 -9.08 5.98
C GLY A 51 19.65 -10.02 5.41
N GLY A 52 19.29 -11.22 4.96
CA GLY A 52 20.24 -12.27 4.53
C GLY A 52 19.68 -13.23 3.47
N ILE A 53 20.31 -14.38 3.26
CA ILE A 53 19.85 -15.49 2.39
C ILE A 53 19.78 -16.76 3.28
N PRO A 54 18.78 -17.64 3.14
CA PRO A 54 17.66 -17.59 2.20
C PRO A 54 16.61 -16.53 2.56
N VAL A 55 15.95 -16.00 1.54
CA VAL A 55 14.83 -15.07 1.72
C VAL A 55 13.51 -15.83 1.56
N SER A 56 12.54 -15.53 2.42
CA SER A 56 11.19 -16.10 2.35
C SER A 56 10.14 -14.99 2.30
N CYS A 57 8.97 -15.31 1.77
CA CYS A 57 7.81 -14.43 1.84
C CYS A 57 7.38 -14.26 3.31
N PRO A 58 7.25 -13.02 3.83
CA PRO A 58 6.76 -12.79 5.20
C PRO A 58 5.34 -13.30 5.47
N GLN A 59 4.52 -13.47 4.43
CA GLN A 59 3.12 -13.86 4.56
C GLN A 59 2.90 -15.38 4.47
N CYS A 60 3.34 -16.03 3.38
CA CYS A 60 3.14 -17.47 3.19
C CYS A 60 4.36 -18.34 3.52
N ARG A 61 5.51 -17.72 3.83
CA ARG A 61 6.80 -18.39 4.13
C ARG A 61 7.41 -19.17 2.97
N GLU A 62 6.87 -19.04 1.76
CA GLU A 62 7.48 -19.63 0.58
C GLU A 62 8.88 -19.07 0.35
N THR A 63 9.83 -19.97 0.05
CA THR A 63 11.21 -19.61 -0.24
C THR A 63 11.27 -18.84 -1.56
N VAL A 64 11.87 -17.67 -1.51
CA VAL A 64 12.08 -16.82 -2.68
C VAL A 64 13.46 -17.18 -3.23
N GLN A 65 13.50 -17.80 -4.41
CA GLN A 65 14.76 -18.34 -4.98
C GLN A 65 15.73 -17.21 -5.38
N GLU A 66 15.19 -16.10 -5.89
CA GLU A 66 15.95 -14.92 -6.27
C GLU A 66 15.22 -13.67 -5.75
N ARG A 67 15.96 -12.61 -5.39
CA ARG A 67 15.38 -11.33 -4.95
C ARG A 67 14.72 -10.55 -6.12
N ASN A 68 13.99 -11.26 -6.97
CA ASN A 68 13.26 -10.75 -8.12
C ASN A 68 11.97 -10.07 -7.65
N LEU A 69 12.11 -8.82 -7.24
CA LEU A 69 10.98 -7.96 -6.92
C LEU A 69 10.38 -7.40 -8.22
N ARG A 70 9.19 -7.86 -8.60
CA ARG A 70 8.45 -7.30 -9.74
C ARG A 70 7.63 -6.11 -9.29
N LEU A 71 7.82 -4.94 -9.89
CA LEU A 71 6.95 -3.78 -9.60
C LEU A 71 5.50 -4.07 -10.01
N ASN A 72 4.55 -3.80 -9.12
CA ASN A 72 3.13 -3.96 -9.38
C ASN A 72 2.48 -2.59 -9.63
N ARG A 73 2.59 -2.11 -10.87
CA ARG A 73 2.05 -0.79 -11.28
C ARG A 73 0.53 -0.72 -11.14
N GLN A 74 -0.17 -1.84 -11.37
CA GLN A 74 -1.61 -1.93 -11.22
C GLN A 74 -2.02 -1.67 -9.77
N LEU A 75 -1.36 -2.31 -8.80
CA LEU A 75 -1.62 -2.09 -7.38
C LEU A 75 -1.28 -0.66 -6.94
N ALA A 76 -0.19 -0.08 -7.47
CA ALA A 76 0.13 1.33 -7.24
C ALA A 76 -1.01 2.26 -7.73
N ASN A 77 -1.52 2.02 -8.94
CA ASN A 77 -2.64 2.78 -9.51
C ASN A 77 -3.92 2.60 -8.68
N MET A 78 -4.20 1.39 -8.18
CA MET A 78 -5.37 1.13 -7.34
C MET A 78 -5.29 1.88 -6.00
N VAL A 79 -4.12 1.94 -5.37
CA VAL A 79 -3.89 2.78 -4.18
C VAL A 79 -4.13 4.26 -4.50
N GLU A 80 -3.65 4.76 -5.63
CA GLU A 80 -3.89 6.14 -6.04
C GLU A 80 -5.39 6.42 -6.26
N ILE A 81 -6.09 5.54 -6.97
CA ILE A 81 -7.53 5.66 -7.21
C ILE A 81 -8.29 5.60 -5.89
N ALA A 82 -7.99 4.65 -5.00
CA ALA A 82 -8.64 4.53 -3.71
C ALA A 82 -8.40 5.77 -2.84
N ASN A 83 -7.19 6.34 -2.86
CA ASN A 83 -6.90 7.61 -2.21
C ASN A 83 -7.71 8.76 -2.81
N ARG A 84 -7.86 8.82 -4.14
CA ARG A 84 -8.68 9.83 -4.83
C ARG A 84 -10.17 9.70 -4.55
N LEU A 85 -10.67 8.47 -4.43
CA LEU A 85 -12.05 8.20 -4.01
C LEU A 85 -12.25 8.50 -2.52
N SER A 86 -11.23 8.22 -1.71
CA SER A 86 -11.18 8.57 -0.30
C SER A 86 -10.89 10.05 -0.07
N LEU A 87 -10.51 10.84 -1.09
CA LEU A 87 -10.14 12.26 -1.04
C LEU A 87 -11.34 13.20 -0.94
N GLN A 88 -12.46 12.70 -0.43
CA GLN A 88 -13.25 13.46 0.53
C GLN A 88 -12.62 13.46 1.96
N ALA A 89 -11.44 12.85 2.17
CA ALA A 89 -10.79 12.68 3.49
C ALA A 89 -9.26 12.32 3.55
N TYR A 90 -8.46 12.19 2.47
CA TYR A 90 -7.03 11.75 2.58
C TYR A 90 -5.97 12.70 1.97
N GLU A 91 -5.24 13.46 2.79
CA GLU A 91 -4.09 14.28 2.38
C GLU A 91 -2.75 13.53 2.57
N PRO A 92 -2.01 13.16 1.51
CA PRO A 92 -0.72 12.47 1.64
C PRO A 92 0.36 13.37 2.27
N SER A 93 1.14 12.83 3.21
CA SER A 93 2.19 13.57 3.91
C SER A 93 3.34 14.09 3.00
N TRP A 94 3.52 13.50 1.81
CA TRP A 94 4.48 14.00 0.82
C TRP A 94 4.00 15.25 0.06
N TYR A 95 2.68 15.51 0.02
CA TYR A 95 2.10 16.72 -0.59
C TYR A 95 2.46 17.99 0.20
N ARG A 96 2.55 17.87 1.54
CA ARG A 96 2.89 18.97 2.46
C ARG A 96 4.28 19.58 2.20
N ARG A 97 5.24 18.79 1.69
CA ARG A 97 6.63 19.25 1.50
C ARG A 97 6.87 19.99 0.19
N SER A 98 6.05 19.73 -0.84
CA SER A 98 6.10 20.49 -2.10
C SER A 98 5.30 21.78 -2.04
N TYR A 99 4.16 21.82 -1.33
CA TYR A 99 3.36 23.05 -1.18
C TYR A 99 4.04 24.12 -0.33
N ASN A 100 4.71 23.74 0.76
CA ASN A 100 5.46 24.71 1.57
C ASN A 100 6.66 25.30 0.80
N LYS A 101 7.25 24.56 -0.14
CA LYS A 101 8.35 25.05 -0.96
C LYS A 101 7.91 25.99 -2.09
N ILE A 102 6.67 25.86 -2.56
CA ILE A 102 6.07 26.78 -3.54
C ILE A 102 5.58 28.06 -2.82
N ASN A 103 5.03 27.95 -1.61
CA ASN A 103 4.55 29.10 -0.84
C ASN A 103 5.67 29.88 -0.12
N ASP A 104 6.83 29.27 0.16
CA ASP A 104 8.03 29.98 0.65
C ASP A 104 8.69 30.89 -0.42
N LEU A 105 8.30 30.76 -1.69
CA LEU A 105 8.71 31.68 -2.77
C LEU A 105 7.67 32.76 -3.08
N ALA A 106 6.55 32.79 -2.33
CA ALA A 106 5.48 33.78 -2.48
C ALA A 106 5.34 34.72 -1.27
N VAL A 107 6.32 34.71 -0.36
CA VAL A 107 6.47 35.72 0.69
C VAL A 107 7.93 36.16 0.70
N TRP A 108 8.34 36.93 -0.31
CA TRP A 108 9.31 38.05 -0.30
C TRP A 108 9.33 38.65 -1.71
#